data_AF-A0A1I2APL6-F1
#
_entry.id   AF-A0A1I2APL6-F1
#
_cell.length_a   1.000
_cell.length_b   1.000
_cell.length_c   1.000
_cell.angle_alpha   90.00
_cell.angle_beta   90.00
_cell.angle_gamma   90.00
#
_symmetry.space_group_name_H-M   'P 1'
#
loop_
_entity.id
_entity.type
_entity.pdbx_description
1 polymer ?
#
loop_
_entity_poly.entity_id
_entity_poly.type
_entity_poly.pdbx_seq_one_letter_code
_entity_poly.pdbx_strand_id
1 'polypeptide(L)' 'ERNVKRTELARKCKMSNTTLAKLNKNKSVTLTVIDKICKELDCKIEDVVEIINEEEK' A
#
# COMPACT_ATOMS: atom_id res chain seq x y z
N GLU A 1 14.99 3.93 9.04
CA GLU A 1 14.67 3.24 7.78
C GLU A 1 13.98 1.92 8.06
N ARG A 2 12.75 1.71 7.55
CA ARG A 2 12.06 0.42 7.67
C ARG A 2 12.35 -0.40 6.41
N ASN A 3 13.36 -1.26 6.46
CA ASN A 3 13.75 -2.12 5.34
C ASN A 3 12.83 -3.35 5.21
N VAL A 4 11.51 -3.10 5.14
CA VAL A 4 10.50 -4.16 5.03
C VAL A 4 10.36 -4.53 3.57
N LYS A 5 10.72 -5.77 3.21
CA LYS A 5 10.48 -6.27 1.87
C LYS A 5 8.98 -6.26 1.59
N ARG A 6 8.56 -5.79 0.42
CA ARG A 6 7.13 -5.71 0.02
C ARG A 6 6.38 -7.03 0.23
N THR A 7 7.05 -8.16 0.01
CA THR A 7 6.52 -9.51 0.25
C THR A 7 6.22 -9.80 1.72
N GLU A 8 7.06 -9.29 2.62
CA GLU A 8 6.89 -9.42 4.07
C GLU A 8 5.76 -8.52 4.55
N LEU A 9 5.67 -7.29 4.03
CA LEU A 9 4.55 -6.39 4.30
C LEU A 9 3.22 -7.01 3.86
N ALA A 10 3.18 -7.61 2.67
CA ALA A 10 1.99 -8.29 2.16
C ALA A 10 1.56 -9.46 3.06
N ARG A 11 2.54 -10.22 3.59
CA ARG A 11 2.29 -11.31 4.52
C ARG A 11 1.76 -10.80 5.87
N LYS A 12 2.37 -9.74 6.41
CA LYS A 12 1.97 -9.08 7.66
C LYS A 12 0.56 -8.49 7.56
N CYS A 13 0.28 -7.78 6.47
CA CYS A 13 -1.03 -7.19 6.18
C CYS A 13 -2.10 -8.22 5.73
N LYS A 14 -1.79 -9.53 5.72
CA LYS A 14 -2.69 -10.61 5.23
C LYS A 14 -3.33 -10.26 3.88
N MET A 15 -2.53 -9.78 2.94
CA MET A 15 -2.98 -9.43 1.60
C MET A 15 -3.12 -10.69 0.74
N SER A 16 -4.12 -10.71 -0.14
CA SER A 16 -4.19 -11.71 -1.19
C SER A 16 -3.08 -11.51 -2.21
N ASN A 17 -2.67 -12.59 -2.88
CA ASN A 17 -1.70 -12.52 -3.98
C ASN A 17 -2.15 -11.56 -5.10
N THR A 18 -3.47 -11.41 -5.30
CA THR A 18 -4.05 -10.47 -6.26
C THR A 18 -3.79 -9.01 -5.89
N THR A 19 -3.91 -8.66 -4.61
CA THR A 19 -3.61 -7.32 -4.10
C THR A 19 -2.11 -7.02 -4.17
N LEU A 20 -1.26 -7.99 -3.81
CA LEU A 20 0.18 -7.86 -3.95
C LEU A 20 0.60 -7.65 -5.42
N ALA A 21 -0.02 -8.36 -6.36
CA ALA A 21 0.22 -8.16 -7.78
C ALA A 21 -0.20 -6.77 -8.27
N LYS A 22 -1.29 -6.20 -7.72
CA LYS A 22 -1.70 -4.82 -8.03
C LYS A 22 -0.70 -3.80 -7.49
N LEU A 23 -0.24 -3.96 -6.24
CA LEU A 23 0.80 -3.12 -5.65
C LEU A 23 2.11 -3.18 -6.45
N ASN A 24 2.53 -4.37 -6.88
CA ASN A 24 3.73 -4.52 -7.71
C ASN A 24 3.61 -3.88 -9.10
N LYS A 25 2.39 -3.75 -9.62
CA LYS A 25 2.10 -3.13 -10.93
C LYS A 25 1.67 -1.66 -10.78
N ASN A 26 1.83 -1.04 -9.62
CA ASN A 26 1.35 0.32 -9.31
C ASN A 26 -0.12 0.53 -9.72
N LYS A 27 -0.97 -0.48 -9.54
CA LYS A 27 -2.40 -0.41 -9.81
C LYS A 27 -3.18 -0.03 -8.56
N SER A 28 -4.37 0.53 -8.77
CA SER A 28 -5.30 0.86 -7.70
C SER A 28 -5.65 -0.34 -6.83
N VAL A 29 -5.64 -0.12 -5.51
CA VAL A 29 -6.04 -1.07 -4.47
C VAL A 29 -7.26 -0.52 -3.74
N THR A 30 -7.97 -1.39 -3.00
CA THR A 30 -9.11 -0.96 -2.19
C THR A 30 -8.65 -0.27 -0.92
N LEU A 31 -9.46 0.65 -0.39
CA LEU A 31 -9.17 1.35 0.87
C LEU A 31 -8.95 0.39 2.06
N THR A 32 -9.60 -0.77 2.07
CA THR A 32 -9.37 -1.81 3.10
C THR A 32 -7.93 -2.33 3.11
N VAL A 33 -7.26 -2.36 1.97
CA VAL A 33 -5.85 -2.76 1.87
C VAL A 33 -4.97 -1.66 2.47
N ILE A 34 -5.30 -0.41 2.19
CA ILE A 34 -4.58 0.76 2.70
C ILE A 34 -4.73 0.88 4.22
N ASP A 35 -5.94 0.69 4.75
CA ASP A 35 -6.19 0.62 6.20
C ASP A 35 -5.31 -0.42 6.89
N LYS A 36 -5.18 -1.62 6.31
CA LYS A 36 -4.30 -2.66 6.85
C LYS A 36 -2.83 -2.27 6.82
N ILE A 37 -2.36 -1.63 5.73
CA ILE A 37 -0.99 -1.12 5.64
C ILE A 37 -0.75 -0.07 6.72
N CYS A 38 -1.67 0.89 6.87
CA CYS A 38 -1.54 1.98 7.84
C CYS A 38 -1.48 1.43 9.27
N LYS A 39 -2.32 0.44 9.61
CA LYS A 39 -2.31 -0.24 10.90
C LYS A 39 -1.03 -1.03 11.16
N GLU A 40 -0.52 -1.75 10.15
CA GLU A 40 0.70 -2.55 10.28
C GLU A 40 1.95 -1.67 10.39
N LEU A 41 1.94 -0.53 9.69
CA LEU A 41 3.04 0.43 9.72
C LEU A 41 2.90 1.45 10.84
N ASP A 42 1.78 1.49 11.55
CA ASP A 42 1.45 2.52 12.55
C ASP A 42 1.75 3.92 12.00
N CYS A 43 1.18 4.19 10.82
CA CYS A 43 1.39 5.42 10.07
C CYS A 43 0.05 6.02 9.65
N LYS A 44 0.08 7.27 9.22
CA LYS A 44 -1.12 7.92 8.69
C LYS A 44 -1.34 7.51 7.24
N ILE A 45 -2.58 7.69 6.77
CA ILE A 45 -2.94 7.39 5.39
C ILE A 45 -2.20 8.29 4.38
N GLU A 46 -1.90 9.53 4.76
CA GLU A 46 -1.12 10.49 3.98
C GLU A 46 0.34 10.05 3.75
N ASP A 47 0.87 9.16 4.60
CA ASP A 47 2.22 8.62 4.43
C ASP A 47 2.27 7.46 3.40
N VAL A 48 1.10 6.93 3.00
CA VAL A 48 0.97 5.73 2.16
C VAL A 48 0.31 6.03 0.81
N VAL A 49 -0.54 7.06 0.76
CA VAL A 49 -1.37 7.39 -0.40
C VAL A 49 -1.17 8.83 -0.81
N GLU A 50 -0.92 9.00 -2.10
CA GLU A 50 -0.88 10.29 -2.78
C GLU A 50 -1.91 10.29 -3.91
N ILE A 51 -2.72 11.35 -3.99
CA ILE A 51 -3.64 11.55 -5.10
C ILE A 51 -2.94 12.44 -6.11
N ILE A 52 -2.57 11.86 -7.26
CA ILE A 52 -1.95 12.61 -8.35
C ILE A 52 -3.08 13.22 -9.18
N ASN A 53 -3.16 14.55 -9.19
CA ASN A 53 -4.01 15.26 -10.15
C ASN A 53 -3.29 15.27 -11.51
N GLU A 54 -3.89 14.71 -12.55
CA GLU A 54 -3.30 14.68 -13.90
C GLU A 54 -3.17 16.08 -14.56
N GLU A 55 -3.62 17.13 -13.87
CA GLU A 55 -3.62 18.52 -14.35
C GLU A 55 -2.36 19.32 -14.00
N GLU A 56 -1.46 18.81 -13.15
CA GLU A 56 -0.14 19.42 -12.93
C GLU A 56 0.92 18.73 -13.78
N LYS A 57 1.13 19.25 -15.00
CA LYS A 57 2.25 18.91 -15.86
C LYS A 57 2.97 20.16 -16.35
#